data_AF-A0A0R2BLH2-F1
#
_entry.id   AF-A0A0R2BLH2-F1
#
_cell.length_a   1.000
_cell.length_b   1.000
_cell.length_c   1.000
_cell.angle_alpha   90.00
_cell.angle_beta   90.00
_cell.angle_gamma   90.00
#
_symmetry.space_group_name_H-M   'P 1'
#
loop_
_entity.id
_entity.type
_entity.pdbx_description
1 polymer ?
#
loop_
_entity_poly.entity_id
_entity_poly.type
_entity_poly.pdbx_seq_one_letter_code
_entity_poly.pdbx_strand_id
1 'polypeptide(L)'
;MALTTIFTGMEKGPEQIDANFKELNSSKLDNRYSTKHYSTGQNSLIKAGSIDIARSENTVTVTCSFKLSKDLAANGAIMTLPAGYAAPGFQIRIAAMLSNNKQALIVVDRNALKTSVAITADDYITMTVTYPTNDDFPIE
;
A
#
# COMPACT_ATOMS: atom_id res chain seq x y z
N MET A 1 13.65 -12.83 18.67
CA MET A 1 15.04 -12.52 18.28
C MET A 1 15.79 -12.11 19.54
N ALA A 2 17.01 -12.60 19.75
CA ALA A 2 17.78 -12.35 20.98
C ALA A 2 19.07 -11.60 20.64
N LEU A 3 19.27 -10.41 21.21
CA LEU A 3 20.50 -9.64 21.12
C LEU A 3 21.53 -10.17 22.13
N THR A 4 22.81 -10.14 21.78
CA THR A 4 23.88 -10.54 22.69
C THR A 4 24.20 -9.41 23.67
N THR A 5 24.23 -9.69 24.98
CA THR A 5 24.67 -8.73 26.00
C THR A 5 26.18 -8.48 25.89
N ILE A 6 26.58 -7.21 25.88
CA ILE A 6 27.98 -6.79 25.71
C ILE A 6 28.49 -6.16 27.02
N PHE A 7 29.67 -6.58 27.46
CA PHE A 7 30.32 -6.09 28.68
C PHE A 7 31.79 -5.75 28.45
N THR A 8 32.35 -4.92 29.33
CA THR A 8 33.75 -4.47 29.26
C THR A 8 34.72 -5.64 29.36
N GLY A 9 35.68 -5.71 28.42
CA GLY A 9 36.68 -6.79 28.37
C GLY A 9 36.28 -8.02 27.57
N MET A 10 35.12 -8.01 26.92
CA MET A 10 34.69 -9.08 26.02
C MET A 10 35.65 -9.20 24.81
N GLU A 11 36.21 -10.39 24.61
CA GLU A 11 37.20 -10.70 23.57
C GLU A 11 36.75 -10.33 22.15
N LYS A 12 35.43 -10.39 21.90
CA LYS A 12 34.79 -10.06 20.61
C LYS A 12 33.75 -8.94 20.72
N GLY A 13 33.95 -8.00 21.65
CA GLY A 13 33.03 -6.89 21.88
C GLY A 13 32.65 -6.14 20.59
N PRO A 14 33.61 -5.65 19.79
CA PRO A 14 33.32 -4.93 18.55
C PRO A 14 32.53 -5.75 17.51
N GLU A 15 32.86 -7.03 17.34
CA GLU A 15 32.16 -7.92 16.39
C GLU A 15 30.71 -8.19 16.82
N GLN A 16 30.47 -8.34 18.13
CA GLN A 16 29.13 -8.52 18.69
C GLN A 16 28.30 -7.23 18.63
N ILE A 17 28.92 -6.06 18.77
CA ILE A 17 28.28 -4.76 18.54
C ILE A 17 27.79 -4.69 17.09
N ASP A 18 28.67 -4.97 16.13
CA ASP A 18 28.34 -4.95 14.70
C ASP A 18 27.26 -5.98 14.34
N ALA A 19 27.31 -7.18 14.92
CA ALA A 19 26.29 -8.20 14.72
C ALA A 19 24.93 -7.76 15.27
N ASN A 20 24.88 -7.18 16.48
CA ASN A 20 23.65 -6.64 17.06
C ASN A 20 23.09 -5.49 16.22
N PHE A 21 23.93 -4.58 15.70
CA PHE A 21 23.46 -3.51 14.82
C PHE A 21 23.01 -4.01 13.45
N LYS A 22 23.66 -5.03 12.89
CA LYS A 22 23.18 -5.69 11.66
C LYS A 22 21.83 -6.36 11.90
N GLU A 23 21.65 -7.02 13.03
CA GLU A 23 20.39 -7.66 13.40
C GLU A 23 19.28 -6.60 13.58
N LEU A 24 19.55 -5.52 14.33
CA LEU A 24 18.64 -4.39 14.49
C LEU A 24 18.30 -3.72 13.14
N ASN A 25 19.27 -3.53 12.26
CA ASN A 25 19.03 -2.95 10.93
C ASN A 25 18.36 -3.92 9.96
N SER A 26 18.50 -5.23 10.19
CA SER A 26 17.81 -6.28 9.44
C SER A 26 16.41 -6.58 9.97
N SER A 27 16.09 -6.11 11.18
CA SER A 27 14.73 -6.15 11.71
C SER A 27 13.89 -5.28 10.79
N LYS A 28 13.17 -5.98 9.90
CA LYS A 28 12.35 -5.37 8.85
C LYS A 28 11.52 -4.28 9.49
N LEU A 29 11.59 -3.06 8.95
CA LEU A 29 10.65 -2.00 9.27
C LEU A 29 9.26 -2.63 9.30
N ASP A 30 8.70 -2.65 10.50
CA ASP A 30 7.44 -3.31 10.75
C ASP A 30 6.35 -2.52 10.03
N ASN A 31 5.98 -2.98 8.83
CA ASN A 31 4.99 -2.30 8.02
C ASN A 31 3.58 -2.42 8.61
N ARG A 32 3.40 -3.13 9.74
CA ARG A 32 2.11 -3.25 10.45
C ARG A 32 1.50 -1.92 10.85
N TYR A 33 2.27 -0.83 10.94
CA TYR A 33 1.73 0.52 11.19
C TYR A 33 2.37 1.54 10.24
N SER A 34 2.10 1.42 8.95
CA SER A 34 2.75 2.24 7.93
C SER A 34 1.74 2.88 6.99
N THR A 35 1.95 4.16 6.69
CA THR A 35 1.12 4.92 5.74
C THR A 35 1.95 5.36 4.55
N LYS A 36 1.38 5.24 3.35
CA LYS A 36 1.95 5.72 2.09
C LYS A 36 1.01 6.71 1.44
N HIS A 37 1.59 7.81 0.96
CA HIS A 37 0.88 8.90 0.30
C HIS A 37 1.35 9.03 -1.14
N TYR A 38 0.39 9.15 -2.06
CA TYR A 38 0.64 9.34 -3.48
C TYR A 38 -0.16 10.54 -3.97
N SER A 39 0.52 11.59 -4.42
CA SER A 39 -0.08 12.80 -4.97
C SER A 39 0.42 13.06 -6.40
N THR A 40 0.16 14.26 -6.91
CA THR A 40 0.74 14.76 -8.14
C THR A 40 2.28 14.74 -8.05
N GLY A 41 2.92 13.99 -8.94
CA GLY A 41 4.37 13.77 -8.97
C GLY A 41 4.80 12.35 -8.54
N GLN A 42 4.04 11.69 -7.66
CA GLN A 42 4.29 10.30 -7.27
C GLN A 42 3.44 9.30 -8.07
N ASN A 43 2.26 9.71 -8.53
CA ASN A 43 1.44 8.93 -9.45
C ASN A 43 1.07 9.78 -10.68
N SER A 44 1.48 9.33 -11.87
CA SER A 44 1.24 10.03 -13.14
C SER A 44 -0.25 10.20 -13.48
N LEU A 45 -1.14 9.41 -12.89
CA LEU A 45 -2.60 9.51 -13.08
C LEU A 45 -3.25 10.60 -12.24
N ILE A 46 -2.57 11.16 -11.23
CA ILE A 46 -3.12 12.15 -10.32
C ILE A 46 -2.84 13.57 -10.83
N LYS A 47 -3.88 14.24 -11.34
CA LYS A 47 -3.83 15.67 -11.70
C LYS A 47 -3.94 16.57 -10.47
N ALA A 48 -4.78 16.20 -9.51
CA ALA A 48 -4.97 16.87 -8.23
C ALA A 48 -5.54 15.87 -7.20
N GLY A 49 -5.28 16.08 -5.92
CA GLY A 49 -5.71 15.19 -4.84
C GLY A 49 -4.67 14.10 -4.51
N SER A 50 -5.12 13.00 -3.88
CA SER A 50 -4.22 11.94 -3.42
C SER A 50 -4.85 10.56 -3.32
N ILE A 51 -3.96 9.56 -3.18
CA ILE A 51 -4.25 8.22 -2.70
C ILE A 51 -3.40 8.00 -1.45
N ASP A 52 -4.05 7.59 -0.37
CA ASP A 52 -3.45 7.27 0.90
C ASP A 52 -3.71 5.80 1.22
N ILE A 53 -2.64 5.06 1.54
CA ILE A 53 -2.71 3.65 1.90
C ILE A 53 -2.12 3.50 3.31
N ALA A 54 -2.98 3.19 4.27
CA ALA A 54 -2.59 2.94 5.65
C ALA A 54 -2.69 1.46 5.96
N ARG A 55 -1.63 0.88 6.53
CA ARG A 55 -1.65 -0.47 7.09
C ARG A 55 -1.72 -0.39 8.61
N SER A 56 -2.59 -1.20 9.17
CA SER A 56 -2.63 -1.60 10.57
C SER A 56 -2.23 -3.07 10.69
N GLU A 57 -2.22 -3.61 11.91
CA GLU A 57 -1.76 -4.98 12.19
C GLU A 57 -2.31 -6.00 11.19
N ASN A 58 -3.64 -6.01 11.02
CA ASN A 58 -4.33 -7.02 10.22
C ASN A 58 -5.12 -6.46 9.03
N THR A 59 -5.05 -5.15 8.78
CA THR A 59 -5.87 -4.53 7.71
C THR A 59 -5.12 -3.44 6.98
N VAL A 60 -5.47 -3.26 5.71
CA VAL A 60 -5.05 -2.16 4.87
C VAL A 60 -6.28 -1.33 4.52
N THR A 61 -6.17 -0.02 4.73
CA THR A 61 -7.16 0.96 4.32
C THR A 61 -6.59 1.79 3.18
N VAL A 62 -7.25 1.78 2.03
CA VAL A 62 -6.97 2.68 0.91
C VAL A 62 -8.04 3.75 0.89
N THR A 63 -7.63 5.00 1.00
CA THR A 63 -8.50 6.17 0.81
C THR A 63 -8.00 6.93 -0.40
N CYS A 64 -8.89 7.29 -1.31
CA CYS A 64 -8.51 8.14 -2.42
C CYS A 64 -9.56 9.21 -2.68
N SER A 65 -9.08 10.39 -3.05
CA SER A 65 -9.89 11.46 -3.65
C SER A 65 -8.96 12.21 -4.59
N PHE A 66 -9.06 11.91 -5.88
CA PHE A 66 -8.20 12.51 -6.88
C PHE A 66 -8.87 12.70 -8.24
N LYS A 67 -8.36 13.68 -8.98
CA LYS A 67 -8.74 13.97 -10.36
C LYS A 67 -7.79 13.28 -11.33
N LEU A 68 -8.31 12.61 -12.35
CA LEU A 68 -7.49 11.96 -13.37
C LEU A 68 -6.76 12.98 -14.27
N SER A 69 -5.48 12.71 -14.56
CA SER A 69 -4.67 13.50 -15.49
C SER A 69 -4.87 13.12 -16.96
N LYS A 70 -5.33 11.90 -17.23
CA LYS A 70 -5.54 11.32 -18.56
C LYS A 70 -6.61 10.25 -18.51
N ASP A 71 -7.12 9.87 -19.68
CA ASP A 71 -8.06 8.77 -19.81
C ASP A 71 -7.47 7.47 -19.24
N LEU A 72 -8.32 6.71 -18.55
CA LEU A 72 -8.01 5.39 -18.02
C LEU A 72 -8.92 4.38 -18.69
N ALA A 73 -8.34 3.37 -19.34
CA ALA A 73 -9.10 2.31 -19.99
C ALA A 73 -9.84 1.42 -18.96
N ALA A 74 -10.85 0.66 -19.40
CA ALA A 74 -11.47 -0.35 -18.56
C ALA A 74 -10.43 -1.40 -18.11
N ASN A 75 -10.49 -1.81 -16.84
CA ASN A 75 -9.48 -2.65 -16.19
C ASN A 75 -8.09 -2.01 -16.09
N GLY A 76 -8.00 -0.70 -16.34
CA GLY A 76 -6.77 0.08 -16.22
C GLY A 76 -6.30 0.15 -14.77
N ALA A 77 -5.00 -0.03 -14.56
CA ALA A 77 -4.38 0.08 -13.24
C ALA A 77 -4.24 1.56 -12.84
N ILE A 78 -4.78 1.91 -11.68
CA ILE A 78 -4.56 3.20 -11.01
C ILE A 78 -3.16 3.19 -10.37
N MET A 79 -2.81 2.09 -9.72
CA MET A 79 -1.48 1.86 -9.17
C MET A 79 -1.23 0.40 -8.84
N THR A 80 0.04 0.02 -8.78
CA THR A 80 0.49 -1.20 -8.12
C THR A 80 0.54 -0.96 -6.62
N LEU A 81 -0.05 -1.86 -5.84
CA LEU A 81 0.03 -1.79 -4.39
C LEU A 81 1.47 -2.10 -3.95
N PRO A 82 2.04 -1.31 -3.03
CA PRO A 82 3.38 -1.58 -2.51
C PRO A 82 3.44 -2.92 -1.77
N ALA A 83 4.63 -3.53 -1.72
CA ALA A 83 4.87 -4.73 -0.93
C ALA A 83 4.45 -4.52 0.54
N GLY A 84 3.77 -5.52 1.11
CA GLY A 84 3.16 -5.43 2.44
C GLY A 84 1.77 -4.77 2.47
N TYR A 85 1.21 -4.34 1.34
CA TYR A 85 -0.15 -3.78 1.26
C TYR A 85 -1.04 -4.59 0.33
N ALA A 86 -0.60 -5.77 -0.08
CA ALA A 86 -1.33 -6.64 -0.98
C ALA A 86 -2.66 -7.10 -0.37
N ALA A 87 -3.70 -7.10 -1.19
CA ALA A 87 -5.00 -7.67 -0.85
C ALA A 87 -4.93 -9.21 -0.80
N PRO A 88 -5.93 -9.88 -0.19
CA PRO A 88 -6.03 -11.33 -0.13
C PRO A 88 -6.06 -12.00 -1.51
N GLY A 89 -6.07 -13.34 -1.55
CA GLY A 89 -6.24 -14.12 -2.79
C GLY A 89 -7.57 -13.94 -3.54
N PHE A 90 -8.44 -13.01 -3.12
CA PHE A 90 -9.71 -12.68 -3.75
C PHE A 90 -9.81 -11.19 -4.10
N GLN A 91 -10.62 -10.88 -5.11
CA GLN A 91 -10.84 -9.50 -5.56
C GLN A 91 -11.85 -8.77 -4.67
N ILE A 92 -11.55 -7.52 -4.35
CA ILE A 92 -12.43 -6.63 -3.59
C ILE A 92 -12.94 -5.56 -4.53
N ARG A 93 -14.26 -5.34 -4.57
CA ARG A 93 -14.90 -4.42 -5.51
C ARG A 93 -15.73 -3.41 -4.77
N ILE A 94 -15.44 -2.13 -4.97
CA ILE A 94 -16.13 -1.02 -4.30
C ILE A 94 -16.59 0.01 -5.31
N ALA A 95 -17.82 0.49 -5.13
CA ALA A 95 -18.34 1.57 -5.93
C ALA A 95 -17.60 2.87 -5.58
N ALA A 96 -16.98 3.48 -6.58
CA ALA A 96 -16.55 4.87 -6.54
C ALA A 96 -17.56 5.73 -7.30
N MET A 97 -17.85 6.88 -6.72
CA MET A 97 -18.68 7.89 -7.36
C MET A 97 -17.78 8.75 -8.26
N LEU A 98 -18.15 8.87 -9.53
CA LEU A 98 -17.50 9.77 -10.48
C LEU A 98 -18.19 11.13 -10.48
N SER A 99 -17.45 12.18 -10.85
CA SER A 99 -17.96 13.57 -10.93
C SER A 99 -19.18 13.75 -11.84
N ASN A 100 -19.38 12.87 -12.81
CA ASN A 100 -20.50 12.88 -13.75
C ASN A 100 -21.73 12.08 -13.27
N ASN A 101 -21.82 11.78 -11.97
CA ASN A 101 -22.84 10.92 -11.35
C ASN A 101 -22.89 9.47 -11.86
N LYS A 102 -21.86 9.02 -12.60
CA LYS A 102 -21.69 7.60 -12.90
C LYS A 102 -20.99 6.91 -11.75
N GLN A 103 -21.19 5.61 -11.64
CA GLN A 103 -20.45 4.76 -10.72
C GLN A 103 -19.43 3.94 -11.50
N ALA A 104 -18.22 3.84 -10.96
CA ALA A 104 -17.22 2.88 -11.40
C ALA A 104 -16.99 1.88 -10.25
N LEU A 105 -16.71 0.61 -10.56
CA LEU A 105 -16.16 -0.27 -9.54
C LEU A 105 -14.65 -0.07 -9.53
N ILE A 106 -14.11 0.26 -8.36
CA ILE A 106 -12.69 0.15 -8.09
C ILE A 106 -12.44 -1.27 -7.61
N VAL A 107 -11.49 -1.93 -8.24
CA VAL A 107 -11.11 -3.31 -7.97
C VAL A 107 -9.76 -3.31 -7.28
N VAL A 108 -9.71 -3.80 -6.05
CA VAL A 108 -8.47 -4.18 -5.39
C VAL A 108 -8.22 -5.65 -5.72
N ASP A 109 -7.27 -5.85 -6.61
CA ASP A 109 -6.68 -7.14 -6.95
C ASP A 109 -5.40 -7.32 -6.12
N ARG A 110 -4.88 -8.55 -6.01
CA ARG A 110 -3.82 -8.92 -5.04
C ARG A 110 -2.74 -7.85 -4.89
N ASN A 111 -2.19 -7.35 -5.99
CA ASN A 111 -1.13 -6.33 -5.99
C ASN A 111 -1.49 -5.06 -6.77
N ALA A 112 -2.76 -4.81 -7.08
CA ALA A 112 -3.13 -3.71 -7.97
C ALA A 112 -4.49 -3.10 -7.65
N LEU A 113 -4.54 -1.78 -7.72
CA LEU A 113 -5.76 -1.01 -7.71
C LEU A 113 -6.17 -0.69 -9.16
N LYS A 114 -7.37 -1.11 -9.58
CA LYS A 114 -7.85 -1.00 -10.97
C LYS A 114 -9.26 -0.42 -11.03
N THR A 115 -9.71 -0.04 -12.22
CA THR A 115 -11.11 0.35 -12.48
C THR A 115 -11.83 -0.72 -13.28
N SER A 116 -13.12 -0.94 -13.09
CA SER A 116 -13.89 -1.89 -13.91
C SER A 116 -14.34 -1.31 -15.25
N VAL A 117 -14.36 0.00 -15.37
CA VAL A 117 -14.85 0.74 -16.55
C VAL A 117 -13.80 1.76 -16.98
N ALA A 118 -13.93 2.23 -18.23
CA ALA A 118 -13.15 3.36 -18.69
C ALA A 118 -13.58 4.64 -17.97
N ILE A 119 -12.63 5.49 -17.63
CA ILE A 119 -12.85 6.78 -16.97
C ILE A 119 -12.12 7.84 -17.77
N THR A 120 -12.80 8.94 -18.06
CA THR A 120 -12.23 10.04 -18.83
C THR A 120 -11.27 10.87 -17.99
N ALA A 121 -10.33 11.53 -18.64
CA ALA A 121 -9.50 12.55 -18.04
C ALA A 121 -10.38 13.59 -17.32
N ASP A 122 -9.83 14.22 -16.28
CA ASP A 122 -10.51 15.21 -15.47
C ASP A 122 -11.71 14.71 -14.62
N ASP A 123 -12.11 13.45 -14.70
CA ASP A 123 -13.07 12.89 -13.73
C ASP A 123 -12.42 12.72 -12.34
N TYR A 124 -13.23 12.91 -11.31
CA TYR A 124 -12.84 12.64 -9.92
C TYR A 124 -13.20 11.20 -9.52
N ILE A 125 -12.26 10.53 -8.87
CA ILE A 125 -12.46 9.23 -8.23
C ILE A 125 -12.35 9.45 -6.73
N THR A 126 -13.42 9.11 -6.00
CA THR A 126 -13.41 9.09 -4.54
C THR A 126 -13.87 7.74 -4.02
N MET A 127 -13.09 7.13 -3.13
CA MET A 127 -13.46 5.90 -2.42
C MET A 127 -12.64 5.75 -1.14
N THR A 128 -13.19 4.95 -0.22
CA THR A 128 -12.44 4.36 0.90
C THR A 128 -12.75 2.88 0.93
N VAL A 129 -11.71 2.07 1.06
CA VAL A 129 -11.82 0.62 1.23
C VAL A 129 -10.92 0.17 2.36
N THR A 130 -11.42 -0.72 3.21
CA THR A 130 -10.61 -1.48 4.16
C THR A 130 -10.69 -2.96 3.82
N TYR A 131 -9.54 -3.65 3.83
CA TYR A 131 -9.44 -5.07 3.56
C TYR A 131 -8.38 -5.73 4.44
N PRO A 132 -8.49 -7.05 4.72
CA PRO A 132 -7.48 -7.75 5.49
C PRO A 132 -6.24 -8.00 4.61
N THR A 133 -5.05 -8.12 5.20
CA THR A 133 -3.80 -8.29 4.42
C THR A 133 -3.42 -9.76 4.25
N ASN A 134 -2.68 -10.09 3.18
CA ASN A 134 -2.16 -11.44 2.94
C ASN A 134 -1.19 -11.93 4.01
N ASP A 135 -0.57 -11.06 4.80
CA ASP A 135 0.35 -11.51 5.86
C ASP A 135 -0.38 -12.28 6.98
N ASP A 136 -1.71 -12.16 7.07
CA ASP A 136 -2.54 -12.83 8.10
C ASP A 136 -3.22 -14.11 7.60
N PHE A 137 -3.19 -14.37 6.30
CA PHE A 137 -3.73 -15.60 5.72
C PHE A 137 -2.58 -16.47 5.21
N PRO A 138 -2.49 -17.75 5.60
CA PRO A 138 -1.48 -18.64 5.07
C PRO A 138 -1.61 -18.66 3.53
N ILE A 139 -0.51 -18.35 2.84
CA ILE A 139 -0.41 -18.52 1.40
C ILE A 139 -0.31 -20.04 1.19
N GLU A 140 -1.41 -20.68 0.83
CA GLU A 140 -1.39 -22.04 0.25
C GLU A 140 -0.73 -22.03 -1.14
#